data_AF-A0A9Q3KSQ6-F1
#
_entry.id   AF-A0A9Q3KSQ6-F1
#
_cell.length_a   1.000
_cell.length_b   1.000
_cell.length_c   1.000
_cell.angle_alpha   90.00
_cell.angle_beta   90.00
_cell.angle_gamma   90.00
#
_symmetry.space_group_name_H-M   'P 1'
#
loop_
_entity.id
_entity.type
_entity.pdbx_description
1 polymer ?
#
loop_
_entity_poly.entity_id
_entity_poly.type
_entity_poly.pdbx_seq_one_letter_code
_entity_poly.pdbx_strand_id
1 'polypeptide(L)'
;MCKQIYIVSSKKDTHKEEFVANQLVEAQINPSLSTKMRHDLIDVLYTYNNSFASDNEPLGAMKGHEVDITLNIDRPYPPVLRRSAYPASPRAREALENHIEELIQLGVLRKAGHNENIEVTTPVIIA
;
A
#
# COMPACT_ATOMS: atom_id res chain seq x y z
N MET A 1 -25.57 11.45 39.06
CA MET A 1 -24.48 12.37 38.67
C MET A 1 -24.46 12.48 37.15
N CYS A 2 -25.10 13.52 36.60
CA CYS A 2 -25.08 13.80 35.17
C CYS A 2 -23.70 14.32 34.78
N LYS A 3 -22.99 13.60 33.90
CA LYS A 3 -21.74 14.10 33.31
C LYS A 3 -22.09 15.12 32.23
N GLN A 4 -21.63 16.35 32.44
CA GLN A 4 -21.66 17.43 31.46
C GLN A 4 -21.03 16.93 30.15
N ILE A 5 -21.79 16.92 29.06
CA ILE A 5 -21.23 16.75 27.72
C ILE A 5 -20.57 18.09 27.38
N TYR A 6 -19.24 18.11 27.38
CA TYR A 6 -18.47 19.24 26.92
C TYR A 6 -18.72 19.40 25.42
N ILE A 7 -19.37 20.51 25.05
CA ILE A 7 -19.42 20.99 23.67
C ILE A 7 -18.00 21.45 23.35
N VAL A 8 -17.24 20.61 22.63
CA VAL A 8 -15.92 20.99 22.12
C VAL A 8 -16.16 22.00 21.00
N SER A 9 -15.67 23.22 21.25
CA SER A 9 -15.70 24.37 20.36
C SER A 9 -15.21 23.99 18.96
N SER A 10 -16.03 24.29 17.95
CA SER A 10 -15.67 24.28 16.53
C SER A 10 -14.49 25.22 16.28
N LYS A 11 -13.28 24.68 16.25
CA LYS A 11 -12.19 25.26 15.47
C LYS A 11 -12.25 24.60 14.11
N LYS A 12 -12.38 25.40 13.05
CA LYS A 12 -12.20 24.89 11.69
C LYS A 12 -10.78 24.36 11.59
N ASP A 13 -10.66 23.04 11.45
CA ASP A 13 -9.40 22.40 11.17
C ASP A 13 -9.23 22.35 9.65
N THR A 14 -8.39 23.24 9.12
CA THR A 14 -8.12 23.36 7.68
C THR A 14 -7.68 22.02 7.08
N HIS A 15 -6.94 21.21 7.84
CA HIS A 15 -6.44 19.91 7.36
C HIS A 15 -7.55 18.86 7.25
N LYS A 16 -8.55 18.93 8.14
CA LYS A 16 -9.73 18.07 8.08
C LYS A 16 -10.63 18.42 6.90
N GLU A 17 -10.76 19.72 6.59
CA GLU A 17 -11.50 20.19 5.41
C GLU A 17 -10.82 19.72 4.11
N GLU A 18 -9.49 19.81 4.03
CA GLU A 18 -8.70 19.27 2.92
C GLU A 18 -8.82 17.74 2.80
N PHE A 19 -8.78 17.01 3.92
CA PHE A 19 -8.98 15.55 3.93
C PHE A 19 -10.35 15.17 3.34
N VAL A 20 -11.42 15.85 3.75
CA VAL A 20 -12.77 15.60 3.20
C VAL A 20 -12.81 15.94 1.71
N ALA A 21 -12.19 17.04 1.30
CA ALA A 21 -12.21 17.52 -0.08
C ALA A 21 -11.29 16.76 -1.04
N ASN A 22 -10.31 15.99 -0.54
CA ASN A 22 -9.37 15.24 -1.38
C ASN A 22 -9.57 13.73 -1.28
N GLN A 23 -9.80 13.19 -0.06
CA GLN A 23 -9.86 11.74 0.15
C GLN A 23 -11.28 11.18 0.25
N LEU A 24 -12.27 12.01 0.63
CA LEU A 24 -13.66 11.56 0.80
C LEU A 24 -14.61 12.00 -0.32
N VAL A 25 -14.10 12.58 -1.42
CA VAL A 25 -14.92 13.05 -2.54
C VAL A 25 -15.69 11.91 -3.19
N GLU A 26 -15.01 10.78 -3.41
CA GLU A 26 -15.58 9.59 -4.02
C GLU A 26 -16.20 8.64 -2.99
N ALA A 27 -16.12 8.99 -1.70
CA ALA A 27 -16.62 8.13 -0.63
C ALA A 27 -18.15 8.07 -0.63
N GLN A 28 -18.69 6.86 -0.78
CA GLN A 28 -20.13 6.62 -0.71
C GLN A 28 -20.58 6.49 0.75
N ILE A 29 -20.71 7.63 1.43
CA ILE A 29 -21.27 7.70 2.78
C ILE A 29 -22.80 7.61 2.71
N ASN A 30 -23.39 6.74 3.51
CA ASN A 30 -24.84 6.53 3.56
C ASN A 30 -25.60 7.87 3.75
N PRO A 31 -26.50 8.26 2.82
CA PRO A 31 -27.21 9.53 2.88
C PRO A 31 -28.24 9.61 4.03
N SER A 32 -28.66 8.47 4.59
CA SER A 32 -29.60 8.43 5.72
C SER A 32 -28.96 8.77 7.08
N LEU A 33 -27.64 9.00 7.12
CA LEU A 33 -26.95 9.40 8.34
C LEU A 33 -27.34 10.81 8.77
N SER A 34 -27.61 10.99 10.07
CA SER A 34 -27.79 12.32 10.64
C SER A 34 -26.51 13.15 10.51
N THR A 35 -26.66 14.48 10.47
CA THR A 35 -25.52 15.42 10.37
C THR A 35 -24.48 15.19 11.48
N LYS A 36 -24.94 14.83 12.68
CA LYS A 36 -24.06 14.51 13.81
C LYS A 36 -23.28 13.22 13.58
N MET A 37 -23.96 12.14 13.19
CA MET A 37 -23.29 10.85 12.92
C MET A 37 -22.30 10.96 11.76
N ARG A 38 -22.61 11.76 10.74
CA ARG A 38 -21.69 12.02 9.63
C ARG A 38 -20.44 12.76 10.11
N HIS A 39 -20.58 13.73 11.01
CA HIS A 39 -19.43 14.40 11.62
C HIS A 39 -18.60 13.42 12.43
N ASP A 40 -19.23 12.66 13.33
CA ASP A 40 -18.55 11.67 14.17
C ASP A 40 -17.78 10.63 13.32
N LEU A 41 -18.36 10.19 12.20
CA LEU A 41 -17.69 9.31 11.24
C LEU A 41 -16.45 9.95 10.61
N ILE A 42 -16.58 11.18 10.10
CA ILE A 42 -15.44 11.91 9.51
C ILE A 42 -14.35 12.15 10.56
N ASP A 43 -14.72 12.42 11.82
CA ASP A 43 -13.77 12.54 12.93
C ASP A 43 -12.95 11.26 13.13
N VAL A 44 -13.61 10.09 13.13
CA VAL A 44 -12.93 8.81 13.26
C VAL A 44 -12.01 8.55 12.06
N LEU A 45 -12.51 8.75 10.84
CA LEU A 45 -11.73 8.53 9.61
C LEU A 45 -10.50 9.44 9.55
N TYR A 46 -10.64 10.69 9.95
CA TYR A 46 -9.52 11.64 10.02
C TYR A 46 -8.52 11.25 11.11
N THR A 47 -9.00 10.88 12.30
CA THR A 47 -8.16 10.49 13.43
C THR A 47 -7.27 9.28 13.12
N TYR A 48 -7.80 8.32 12.35
CA TYR A 48 -7.11 7.08 12.00
C TYR A 48 -6.70 7.03 10.52
N ASN A 49 -6.52 8.18 9.86
CA ASN A 49 -6.22 8.23 8.42
C ASN A 49 -5.01 7.35 8.01
N ASN A 50 -3.95 7.32 8.82
CA ASN A 50 -2.74 6.53 8.59
C ASN A 50 -2.92 5.02 8.82
N SER A 51 -4.10 4.58 9.29
CA SER A 51 -4.42 3.15 9.44
C SER A 51 -5.07 2.57 8.17
N PHE A 52 -5.45 3.42 7.22
CA PHE A 52 -6.02 3.02 5.94
C PHE A 52 -4.93 2.98 4.87
N ALA A 53 -5.09 2.09 3.88
CA ALA A 53 -4.18 2.07 2.75
C ALA A 53 -4.28 3.39 1.97
N SER A 54 -3.13 3.95 1.60
CA SER A 54 -3.03 5.11 0.74
C SER A 54 -2.02 4.86 -0.36
N ASP A 55 -2.17 5.53 -1.51
CA ASP A 55 -1.27 5.36 -2.65
C ASP A 55 0.15 5.90 -2.38
N ASN A 56 0.30 6.74 -1.34
CA ASN A 56 1.56 7.39 -1.00
C ASN A 56 2.42 6.59 -0.02
N GLU A 57 1.84 5.60 0.66
CA GLU A 57 2.56 4.78 1.64
C GLU A 57 2.82 3.38 1.07
N PRO A 58 4.09 2.96 0.99
CA PRO A 58 4.43 1.66 0.42
C PRO A 58 3.83 0.53 1.27
N LEU A 59 3.09 -0.36 0.61
CA LEU A 59 2.54 -1.54 1.23
C LEU A 59 3.66 -2.37 1.88
N GLY A 60 3.54 -2.63 3.18
CA GLY A 60 4.42 -3.58 3.87
C GLY A 60 5.82 -3.07 4.22
N ALA A 61 6.05 -1.75 4.26
CA ALA A 61 7.29 -1.17 4.79
C ALA A 61 7.42 -1.28 6.33
N MET A 62 7.02 -2.43 6.90
CA MET A 62 7.24 -2.74 8.31
C MET A 62 8.72 -3.12 8.51
N LYS A 63 9.48 -2.19 9.10
CA LYS A 63 10.89 -2.39 9.45
C LYS A 63 11.00 -3.46 10.55
N GLY A 64 11.95 -4.39 10.42
CA GLY A 64 12.23 -5.41 11.45
C GLY A 64 11.47 -6.74 11.28
N HIS A 65 10.74 -6.91 10.18
CA HIS A 65 10.08 -8.16 9.81
C HIS A 65 10.69 -8.77 8.54
N GLU A 66 11.97 -8.54 8.29
CA GLU A 66 12.69 -9.15 7.18
C GLU A 66 12.72 -10.68 7.36
N VAL A 67 12.36 -11.42 6.32
CA VAL A 67 12.35 -12.89 6.33
C VAL A 67 13.66 -13.39 5.74
N ASP A 68 14.44 -14.11 6.54
CA ASP A 68 15.58 -14.88 6.06
C ASP A 68 15.10 -16.27 5.61
N ILE A 69 15.23 -16.55 4.31
CA ILE A 69 14.84 -17.83 3.72
C ILE A 69 16.11 -18.65 3.50
N THR A 70 16.43 -19.50 4.47
CA THR A 70 17.55 -20.43 4.36
C THR A 70 17.16 -21.65 3.53
N LEU A 71 17.96 -21.97 2.51
CA LEU A 71 17.79 -23.19 1.72
C LEU A 71 18.42 -24.38 2.44
N ASN A 72 17.75 -25.53 2.43
CA ASN A 72 18.24 -26.79 3.01
C ASN A 72 19.30 -27.50 2.14
N ILE A 73 20.01 -26.77 1.28
CA ILE A 73 20.99 -27.30 0.34
C ILE A 73 22.28 -26.50 0.41
N ASP A 74 23.41 -27.21 0.43
CA ASP A 74 24.74 -26.60 0.38
C ASP A 74 25.11 -26.21 -1.05
N ARG A 75 25.99 -25.20 -1.17
CA ARG A 75 26.54 -24.80 -2.47
C ARG A 75 27.39 -25.95 -3.06
N PRO A 76 27.43 -26.11 -4.41
CA PRO A 76 26.75 -25.29 -5.41
C PRO A 76 25.25 -25.62 -5.48
N TYR A 77 24.42 -24.58 -5.54
CA TYR A 77 22.98 -24.74 -5.71
C TYR A 77 22.69 -25.48 -7.03
N PRO A 78 21.64 -26.32 -7.09
CA PRO A 78 21.17 -26.90 -8.34
C PRO A 78 21.05 -25.80 -9.39
N PRO A 79 21.50 -26.04 -10.64
CA PRO A 79 21.38 -25.07 -11.71
C PRO A 79 19.94 -24.56 -11.76
N VAL A 80 19.76 -23.27 -11.48
CA VAL A 80 18.45 -22.63 -11.58
C VAL A 80 17.89 -22.97 -12.95
N LEU A 81 16.68 -23.53 -12.98
CA LEU A 81 15.91 -23.68 -14.20
C LEU A 81 15.62 -22.28 -14.73
N ARG A 82 16.56 -21.68 -15.47
CA ARG A 82 16.33 -20.48 -16.29
C ARG A 82 15.36 -20.90 -17.39
N ARG A 83 14.08 -20.94 -17.05
CA ARG A 83 13.02 -21.05 -18.03
C ARG A 83 12.78 -19.65 -18.56
N SER A 84 12.86 -19.50 -19.88
CA SER A 84 12.37 -18.29 -20.52
C SER A 84 10.94 -18.04 -20.05
N ALA A 85 10.61 -16.78 -19.78
CA ALA A 85 9.23 -16.41 -19.50
C ALA A 85 8.35 -16.87 -20.66
N TYR A 86 7.16 -17.39 -20.34
CA TYR A 86 6.19 -17.71 -21.37
C TYR A 86 5.79 -16.45 -22.13
N PRO A 87 5.58 -16.53 -23.46
CA PRO A 87 5.19 -15.37 -24.24
C PRO A 87 3.81 -14.88 -23.78
N ALA A 88 3.72 -13.63 -23.38
CA ALA A 88 2.46 -12.95 -23.09
C ALA A 88 1.87 -12.37 -24.38
N SER A 89 0.53 -12.30 -24.46
CA SER A 89 -0.14 -11.59 -25.55
C SER A 89 0.15 -10.07 -25.45
N PRO A 90 0.07 -9.31 -26.56
CA PRO A 90 0.33 -7.86 -26.54
C PRO A 90 -0.53 -7.12 -25.49
N ARG A 91 -1.82 -7.46 -25.42
CA ARG A 91 -2.75 -6.90 -24.43
C ARG A 91 -2.38 -7.27 -22.99
N ALA A 92 -1.95 -8.52 -22.76
CA ALA A 92 -1.54 -8.95 -21.43
C ALA A 92 -0.24 -8.24 -21.01
N ARG A 93 0.70 -8.05 -21.95
CA ARG A 93 1.95 -7.36 -21.69
C ARG A 93 1.73 -5.90 -21.26
N GLU A 94 0.87 -5.17 -21.97
CA GLU A 94 0.53 -3.78 -21.64
C GLU A 94 -0.08 -3.65 -20.24
N ALA A 95 -1.03 -4.52 -19.88
CA ALA A 95 -1.63 -4.53 -18.55
C ALA A 95 -0.60 -4.89 -17.46
N LEU A 96 0.28 -5.86 -17.73
CA LEU A 96 1.34 -6.25 -16.80
C LEU A 96 2.37 -5.15 -16.59
N GLU A 97 2.69 -4.37 -17.63
CA GLU A 97 3.66 -3.29 -17.56
C GLU A 97 3.20 -2.20 -16.58
N ASN A 98 1.92 -1.80 -16.64
CA ASN A 98 1.33 -0.84 -15.69
C ASN A 98 1.46 -1.33 -14.24
N HIS A 99 1.09 -2.59 -13.97
CA HIS A 99 1.18 -3.15 -12.62
C HIS A 99 2.62 -3.33 -12.13
N ILE A 100 3.55 -3.67 -13.02
CA ILE A 100 4.96 -3.77 -12.68
C ILE A 100 5.50 -2.39 -12.29
N GLU A 101 5.13 -1.34 -13.01
CA GLU A 101 5.52 0.04 -12.68
C GLU A 101 4.97 0.49 -11.33
N GLU A 102 3.69 0.22 -11.05
CA GLU A 102 3.07 0.47 -9.74
C GLU A 102 3.85 -0.21 -8.61
N LEU A 103 4.16 -1.50 -8.76
CA LEU A 103 4.90 -2.27 -7.75
C LEU A 103 6.34 -1.79 -7.56
N ILE A 104 6.98 -1.25 -8.61
CA ILE A 104 8.29 -0.61 -8.49
C ILE A 104 8.18 0.71 -7.71
N GLN A 105 7.16 1.53 -7.98
CA GLN A 105 6.94 2.80 -7.27
C GLN A 105 6.63 2.57 -5.80
N LEU A 106 5.86 1.53 -5.47
CA LEU A 106 5.56 1.11 -4.09
C LEU A 106 6.76 0.45 -3.39
N GLY A 107 7.91 0.29 -4.06
CA GLY A 107 9.10 -0.34 -3.49
C GLY A 107 8.97 -1.85 -3.22
N VAL A 108 7.92 -2.48 -3.76
CA VAL A 108 7.69 -3.93 -3.66
C VAL A 108 8.60 -4.70 -4.62
N LEU A 109 8.83 -4.16 -5.82
CA LEU A 109 9.73 -4.73 -6.82
C LEU A 109 10.94 -3.84 -7.06
N ARG A 110 12.10 -4.46 -7.27
CA ARG A 110 13.33 -3.78 -7.70
C ARG A 110 13.84 -4.39 -8.99
N LYS A 111 14.36 -3.55 -9.88
CA LYS A 111 15.12 -3.98 -11.06
C LYS A 111 16.52 -4.44 -10.61
N ALA A 112 16.93 -5.64 -10.99
CA ALA A 112 18.33 -6.05 -10.85
C ALA A 112 19.03 -6.16 -12.19
N GLY A 113 20.34 -5.94 -12.14
CA GLY A 113 21.22 -6.17 -13.28
C GLY A 113 21.41 -7.65 -13.58
N HIS A 114 21.64 -7.97 -14.84
CA HIS A 114 21.85 -9.34 -15.34
C HIS A 114 22.91 -10.17 -14.59
N ASN A 115 23.90 -9.51 -13.97
CA ASN A 115 25.02 -10.14 -13.25
C ASN A 115 25.01 -9.84 -11.75
N GLU A 116 23.92 -9.28 -11.23
CA GLU A 116 23.80 -9.00 -9.80
C GLU A 116 23.59 -10.32 -9.04
N ASN A 117 24.44 -10.61 -8.05
CA ASN A 117 24.20 -11.69 -7.11
C ASN A 117 23.08 -11.24 -6.15
N ILE A 118 21.86 -11.60 -6.51
CA ILE A 118 20.68 -11.35 -5.69
C ILE A 118 20.63 -12.43 -4.62
N GLU A 119 20.66 -12.04 -3.35
CA GLU A 119 20.27 -12.94 -2.26
C GLU A 119 18.79 -13.29 -2.43
N VAL A 120 18.46 -14.59 -2.37
CA VAL A 120 17.14 -15.17 -2.72
C VAL A 120 15.97 -14.57 -1.92
N THR A 121 16.27 -13.80 -0.88
CA THR A 121 15.33 -13.11 0.01
C THR A 121 14.61 -11.91 -0.62
N THR A 122 15.05 -11.39 -1.78
CA THR A 122 14.43 -10.21 -2.40
C THR A 122 13.65 -10.58 -3.67
N PRO A 123 12.36 -10.21 -3.82
CA PRO A 123 11.67 -10.33 -5.10
C PRO A 123 12.25 -9.32 -6.09
N VAL A 124 12.75 -9.82 -7.22
CA VAL A 124 13.50 -9.01 -8.18
C VAL A 124 13.06 -9.33 -9.60
N ILE A 125 12.95 -8.29 -10.43
CA ILE A 125 12.81 -8.44 -11.87
C ILE A 125 14.21 -8.44 -12.48
N ILE A 126 14.55 -9.54 -13.15
CA ILE A 126 15.75 -9.63 -13.99
C ILE A 126 15.37 -9.05 -15.35
N ALA A 127 15.89 -7.87 -15.65
CA ALA A 127 15.72 -7.19 -16.93
C ALA A 127 17.00 -7.28 -17.74
#